data_AF-A0A2E9EE44-F1
#
_entry.id   AF-A0A2E9EE44-F1
#
_cell.length_a   1.000
_cell.length_b   1.000
_cell.length_c   1.000
_cell.angle_alpha   90.00
_cell.angle_beta   90.00
_cell.angle_gamma   90.00
#
_symmetry.space_group_name_H-M   'P 1'
#
loop_
_entity.id
_entity.type
_entity.pdbx_description
1 polymer ?
#
loop_
_entity_poly.entity_id
_entity_poly.type
_entity_poly.pdbx_seq_one_letter_code
_entity_poly.pdbx_strand_id
1 'polypeptide(L)'
;MIPVDSLLKRVTDSSGISYSLAEGNLFKGRINDLSYVDTVPINLGDFNYEGSPTITGLKVSFNTDDNSTKGVIKRNLFNGDLHVKDFITEAPYKTNGLGIIEVQINIEQMTIKNGICHQIEGKLSLSNDSYKETVSGNVRCLEGNVYEVKLLDSKNNDMGLMIYRPGFIDLEIETAILKSDVSIFLGNRMGFTIPL
;
A
#
# COMPACT_ATOMS: atom_id res chain seq x y z
N MET A 1 9.27 -27.46 -13.80
CA MET A 1 8.89 -26.22 -13.07
C MET A 1 8.08 -25.38 -14.04
N ILE A 2 6.86 -24.96 -13.68
CA ILE A 2 6.00 -24.18 -14.61
C ILE A 2 6.55 -22.75 -14.68
N PRO A 3 6.90 -22.22 -15.87
CA PRO A 3 7.34 -20.83 -16.01
C PRO A 3 6.26 -19.86 -15.57
N VAL A 4 6.60 -18.88 -14.73
CA VAL A 4 5.63 -17.92 -14.21
C VAL A 4 4.94 -17.12 -15.33
N ASP A 5 5.67 -16.79 -16.41
CA ASP A 5 5.15 -16.04 -17.55
C ASP A 5 3.91 -16.71 -18.17
N SER A 6 3.92 -18.04 -18.31
CA SER A 6 2.79 -18.79 -18.87
C SER A 6 1.54 -18.76 -17.99
N LEU A 7 1.71 -18.61 -16.68
CA LEU A 7 0.61 -18.50 -15.72
C LEU A 7 0.09 -17.06 -15.65
N LEU A 8 1.01 -16.08 -15.64
CA LEU A 8 0.66 -14.66 -15.59
C LEU A 8 -0.11 -14.22 -16.84
N LYS A 9 0.29 -14.64 -18.05
CA LYS A 9 -0.47 -14.34 -19.28
C LYS A 9 -1.96 -14.68 -19.15
N ARG A 10 -2.27 -15.88 -18.66
CA ARG A 10 -3.66 -16.33 -18.47
C ARG A 10 -4.49 -15.48 -17.51
N VAL A 11 -3.83 -14.81 -16.55
CA VAL A 11 -4.49 -13.98 -15.52
C VAL A 11 -4.51 -12.50 -15.94
N THR A 12 -3.52 -12.07 -16.71
CA THR A 12 -3.31 -10.68 -17.12
C THR A 12 -4.14 -10.28 -18.34
N ASP A 13 -4.43 -11.23 -19.24
CA ASP A 13 -5.19 -11.00 -20.49
C ASP A 13 -6.55 -10.32 -20.30
N SER A 14 -7.17 -10.40 -19.12
CA SER A 14 -8.48 -9.80 -18.82
C SER A 14 -8.51 -8.87 -17.61
N SER A 15 -7.36 -8.52 -17.02
CA SER A 15 -7.31 -7.78 -15.75
C SER A 15 -6.77 -6.36 -15.89
N GLY A 16 -6.46 -5.88 -17.09
CA GLY A 16 -5.82 -4.57 -17.32
C GLY A 16 -4.36 -4.53 -16.85
N ILE A 17 -3.83 -5.63 -16.31
CA ILE A 17 -2.44 -5.72 -15.87
C ILE A 17 -1.57 -6.01 -17.10
N SER A 18 -0.47 -5.28 -17.24
CA SER A 18 0.55 -5.54 -18.26
C SER A 18 1.94 -5.57 -17.64
N TYR A 19 2.88 -6.30 -18.25
CA TYR A 19 4.26 -6.42 -17.81
C TYR A 19 5.16 -6.72 -19.02
N SER A 20 6.45 -6.36 -18.94
CA SER A 20 7.38 -6.58 -20.06
C SER A 20 7.99 -7.99 -20.04
N LEU A 21 8.34 -8.47 -18.85
CA LEU A 21 8.98 -9.77 -18.66
C LEU A 21 8.64 -10.35 -17.28
N ALA A 22 8.44 -11.65 -17.21
CA ALA A 22 8.32 -12.37 -15.94
C ALA A 22 9.25 -13.58 -15.91
N GLU A 23 10.19 -13.58 -14.97
CA GLU A 23 11.20 -14.61 -14.81
C GLU A 23 10.99 -15.39 -13.50
N GLY A 24 11.41 -16.65 -13.48
CA GLY A 24 11.32 -17.52 -12.32
C GLY A 24 10.15 -18.49 -12.34
N ASN A 25 9.64 -18.81 -11.15
CA ASN A 25 8.62 -19.83 -10.92
C ASN A 25 7.54 -19.31 -9.95
N LEU A 26 6.49 -20.10 -9.74
CA LEU A 26 5.35 -19.73 -8.90
C LEU A 26 5.69 -19.15 -7.50
N PHE A 27 6.82 -19.54 -6.92
CA PHE A 27 7.22 -19.16 -5.56
C PHE A 27 8.39 -18.19 -5.50
N LYS A 28 9.11 -17.95 -6.60
CA LYS A 28 10.21 -16.99 -6.61
C LYS A 28 10.49 -16.53 -8.02
N GLY A 29 10.63 -15.22 -8.18
CA GLY A 29 10.95 -14.65 -9.47
C GLY A 29 10.93 -13.13 -9.46
N ARG A 30 10.88 -12.59 -10.68
CA ARG A 30 10.85 -11.15 -10.94
C ARG A 30 9.82 -10.85 -12.03
N ILE A 31 9.11 -9.74 -11.90
CA ILE A 31 8.21 -9.18 -12.89
C ILE A 31 8.70 -7.76 -13.21
N ASN A 32 8.96 -7.47 -14.47
CA ASN A 32 9.46 -6.19 -14.93
C ASN A 32 8.36 -5.34 -15.55
N ASP A 33 8.47 -4.02 -15.36
CA ASP A 33 7.57 -3.00 -15.90
C ASP A 33 6.09 -3.33 -15.67
N LEU A 34 5.76 -3.79 -14.46
CA LEU A 34 4.39 -4.08 -14.10
C LEU A 34 3.59 -2.78 -14.16
N SER A 35 2.47 -2.79 -14.86
CA SER A 35 1.57 -1.66 -14.97
C SER A 35 0.12 -2.09 -14.93
N TYR A 36 -0.75 -1.20 -14.48
CA TYR A 36 -2.19 -1.36 -14.51
C TYR A 36 -2.76 -0.35 -15.49
N VAL A 37 -3.33 -0.86 -16.57
CA VAL A 37 -3.96 -0.11 -17.65
C VAL A 37 -5.45 -0.04 -17.38
N ASP A 38 -5.87 1.08 -16.80
CA ASP A 38 -7.25 1.55 -16.76
C ASP A 38 -7.32 2.94 -17.42
N THR A 39 -8.30 3.77 -17.07
CA THR A 39 -8.44 5.17 -17.55
C THR A 39 -7.19 6.03 -17.36
N VAL A 40 -6.38 5.77 -16.33
CA VAL A 40 -5.04 6.33 -16.16
C VAL A 40 -4.06 5.18 -15.97
N PRO A 41 -3.09 4.97 -16.88
CA PRO A 41 -2.09 3.92 -16.73
C PRO A 41 -1.22 4.19 -15.50
N ILE A 42 -1.17 3.23 -14.58
CA ILE A 42 -0.33 3.26 -13.38
C ILE A 42 0.87 2.36 -13.65
N ASN A 43 2.09 2.93 -13.58
CA ASN A 43 3.31 2.14 -13.64
C ASN A 43 3.70 1.74 -12.21
N LEU A 44 3.62 0.45 -11.92
CA LEU A 44 3.95 -0.12 -10.61
C LEU A 44 5.44 -0.46 -10.50
N GLY A 45 6.14 -0.61 -11.63
CA GLY A 45 7.58 -0.84 -11.70
C GLY A 45 7.99 -2.32 -11.65
N ASP A 46 9.22 -2.55 -11.20
CA ASP A 46 9.86 -3.86 -11.16
C ASP A 46 9.71 -4.52 -9.79
N PHE A 47 9.21 -5.75 -9.76
CA PHE A 47 8.95 -6.49 -8.53
C PHE A 47 9.73 -7.80 -8.49
N ASN A 48 10.50 -7.99 -7.43
CA ASN A 48 10.93 -9.31 -6.99
C ASN A 48 9.87 -9.89 -6.06
N TYR A 49 9.48 -11.14 -6.29
CA TYR A 49 8.56 -11.84 -5.40
C TYR A 49 9.16 -13.14 -4.86
N GLU A 50 8.81 -13.44 -3.63
CA GLU A 50 9.10 -14.70 -2.97
C GLU A 50 7.85 -15.18 -2.24
N GLY A 51 7.63 -16.48 -2.28
CA GLY A 51 6.48 -17.13 -1.70
C GLY A 51 6.86 -18.47 -1.10
N SER A 52 6.18 -18.86 -0.04
CA SER A 52 6.32 -20.20 0.53
C SER A 52 4.97 -20.70 1.04
N PRO A 53 4.60 -21.96 0.72
CA PRO A 53 3.39 -22.54 1.26
C PRO A 53 3.53 -22.68 2.78
N THR A 54 2.43 -22.41 3.47
CA THR A 54 2.27 -22.66 4.91
C THR A 54 1.09 -23.59 5.12
N ILE A 55 0.93 -24.12 6.33
CA ILE A 55 -0.21 -24.99 6.68
C ILE A 55 -1.57 -24.31 6.39
N THR A 56 -1.64 -22.98 6.46
CA THR A 56 -2.92 -22.25 6.42
C THR A 56 -3.03 -21.26 5.27
N GLY A 57 -2.07 -21.22 4.35
CA GLY A 57 -2.05 -20.25 3.25
C GLY A 57 -0.68 -20.12 2.59
N LEU A 58 -0.46 -19.03 1.87
CA LEU A 58 0.78 -18.72 1.17
C LEU A 58 1.44 -17.51 1.84
N LYS A 59 2.64 -17.68 2.39
CA LYS A 59 3.48 -16.53 2.77
C LYS A 59 3.99 -15.90 1.48
N VAL A 60 3.89 -14.59 1.37
CA VAL A 60 4.31 -13.81 0.19
C VAL A 60 5.18 -12.64 0.62
N SER A 61 6.09 -12.27 -0.26
CA SER A 61 6.94 -11.09 -0.17
C SER A 61 7.03 -10.50 -1.58
N PHE A 62 6.76 -9.22 -1.73
CA PHE A 62 6.87 -8.43 -2.94
C PHE A 62 7.77 -7.24 -2.63
N ASN A 63 8.86 -7.08 -3.38
CA ASN A 63 9.85 -6.05 -3.11
C ASN A 63 10.24 -5.36 -4.42
N THR A 64 10.38 -4.04 -4.34
CA THR A 64 11.03 -3.20 -5.35
C THR A 64 12.32 -2.64 -4.70
N ASP A 65 13.05 -1.77 -5.40
CA ASP A 65 14.23 -1.13 -4.81
C ASP A 65 13.87 -0.23 -3.61
N ASP A 66 12.68 0.39 -3.64
CA ASP A 66 12.25 1.39 -2.65
C ASP A 66 11.13 0.90 -1.71
N ASN A 67 10.37 -0.12 -2.13
CA ASN A 67 9.18 -0.61 -1.42
C ASN A 67 9.33 -2.08 -1.02
N SER A 68 8.89 -2.42 0.18
CA SER A 68 8.78 -3.81 0.63
C SER A 68 7.39 -4.12 1.13
N THR A 69 6.90 -5.30 0.79
CA THR A 69 5.59 -5.80 1.18
C THR A 69 5.69 -7.27 1.52
N LYS A 70 5.29 -7.69 2.71
CA LYS A 70 5.36 -9.10 3.14
C LYS A 70 4.17 -9.47 3.99
N GLY A 71 3.70 -10.71 3.89
CA GLY A 71 2.69 -11.25 4.81
C GLY A 71 2.15 -12.61 4.37
N VAL A 72 0.96 -12.97 4.84
CA VAL A 72 0.34 -14.28 4.54
C VAL A 72 -1.02 -14.09 3.90
N ILE A 73 -1.20 -14.67 2.71
CA ILE A 73 -2.46 -14.73 2.00
C ILE A 73 -3.12 -16.08 2.26
N LYS A 74 -4.35 -16.05 2.76
CA LYS A 74 -5.21 -17.22 2.97
C LYS A 74 -6.45 -17.06 2.09
N ARG A 75 -6.61 -17.93 1.10
CA ARG A 75 -7.82 -17.95 0.29
C ARG A 75 -8.82 -18.92 0.88
N ASN A 76 -10.04 -18.47 1.15
CA ASN A 76 -11.12 -19.38 1.47
C ASN A 76 -11.65 -20.00 0.16
N LEU A 77 -11.42 -21.30 -0.02
CA LEU A 77 -11.82 -22.02 -1.23
C LEU A 77 -13.34 -22.19 -1.37
N PHE A 78 -14.10 -22.02 -0.27
CA PHE A 78 -15.54 -22.28 -0.26
C PHE A 78 -16.39 -21.10 -0.75
N ASN A 79 -15.93 -19.86 -0.54
CA ASN A 79 -16.67 -18.67 -0.94
C ASN A 79 -15.86 -17.68 -1.79
N GLY A 80 -14.58 -17.98 -2.05
CA GLY A 80 -13.71 -17.12 -2.86
C GLY A 80 -13.17 -15.90 -2.12
N ASP A 81 -13.48 -15.72 -0.83
CA ASP A 81 -12.97 -14.62 -0.02
C ASP A 81 -11.45 -14.71 0.13
N LEU A 82 -10.81 -13.54 0.03
CA LEU A 82 -9.38 -13.41 0.27
C LEU A 82 -9.17 -12.84 1.67
N HIS A 83 -8.49 -13.62 2.52
CA HIS A 83 -8.05 -13.17 3.83
C HIS A 83 -6.56 -12.90 3.80
N VAL A 84 -6.17 -11.71 4.21
CA VAL A 84 -4.77 -11.31 4.36
C VAL A 84 -4.46 -11.21 5.85
N LYS A 85 -3.31 -11.72 6.27
CA LYS A 85 -2.85 -11.69 7.67
C LYS A 85 -1.39 -11.32 7.76
N ASP A 86 -1.04 -10.68 8.87
CA ASP A 86 0.34 -10.35 9.27
C ASP A 86 1.10 -9.65 8.14
N PHE A 87 0.45 -8.67 7.51
CA PHE A 87 0.93 -8.02 6.31
C PHE A 87 1.54 -6.67 6.65
N ILE A 88 2.81 -6.48 6.29
CA ILE A 88 3.55 -5.25 6.50
C ILE A 88 3.95 -4.70 5.14
N THR A 89 3.64 -3.44 4.90
CA THR A 89 4.01 -2.69 3.70
C THR A 89 4.75 -1.44 4.12
N GLU A 90 5.88 -1.17 3.48
CA GLU A 90 6.72 0.00 3.69
C GLU A 90 7.01 0.63 2.32
N ALA A 91 6.74 1.92 2.18
CA ALA A 91 6.94 2.67 0.95
C ALA A 91 7.22 4.16 1.21
N PRO A 92 8.29 4.73 0.64
CA PRO A 92 8.50 6.18 0.61
C PRO A 92 7.67 6.84 -0.48
N TYR A 93 7.01 7.96 -0.15
CA TYR A 93 6.31 8.80 -1.12
C TYR A 93 6.90 10.20 -1.16
N LYS A 94 7.26 10.66 -2.36
CA LYS A 94 7.74 12.02 -2.57
C LYS A 94 6.57 12.99 -2.66
N THR A 95 6.63 14.05 -1.86
CA THR A 95 5.64 15.12 -1.87
C THR A 95 6.24 16.44 -2.34
N ASN A 96 5.41 17.27 -2.98
CA ASN A 96 5.76 18.64 -3.31
C ASN A 96 5.65 19.50 -2.06
N GLY A 97 6.72 19.59 -1.25
CA GLY A 97 6.82 20.54 -0.14
C GLY A 97 7.29 19.94 1.19
N LEU A 98 6.96 18.68 1.49
CA LEU A 98 7.42 18.00 2.71
C LEU A 98 8.62 17.07 2.47
N GLY A 99 9.02 16.85 1.22
CA GLY A 99 10.05 15.87 0.88
C GLY A 99 9.50 14.45 0.90
N ILE A 100 10.28 13.51 1.42
CA ILE A 100 9.94 12.08 1.44
C ILE A 100 9.13 11.75 2.69
N ILE A 101 7.93 11.20 2.50
CA ILE A 101 7.10 10.67 3.58
C ILE A 101 7.25 9.15 3.56
N GLU A 102 7.77 8.59 4.63
CA GLU A 102 7.82 7.16 4.86
C GLU A 102 6.46 6.68 5.35
N VAL A 103 5.85 5.76 4.60
CA VAL A 103 4.57 5.14 4.94
C VAL A 103 4.82 3.70 5.33
N GLN A 104 4.40 3.34 6.54
CA GLN A 104 4.37 1.95 6.97
C GLN A 104 2.92 1.57 7.30
N ILE A 105 2.47 0.45 6.75
CA ILE A 105 1.14 -0.14 7.00
C ILE A 105 1.35 -1.52 7.59
N ASN A 106 0.74 -1.77 8.74
CA ASN A 106 0.68 -3.08 9.37
C ASN A 106 -0.78 -3.53 9.42
N ILE A 107 -1.12 -4.58 8.68
CA ILE A 107 -2.43 -5.21 8.61
C ILE A 107 -2.35 -6.53 9.37
N GLU A 108 -3.02 -6.58 10.52
CA GLU A 108 -3.16 -7.79 11.31
C GLU A 108 -4.12 -8.75 10.59
N GLN A 109 -5.26 -8.22 10.12
CA GLN A 109 -6.23 -8.98 9.36
C GLN A 109 -6.99 -8.10 8.36
N MET A 110 -7.17 -8.59 7.13
CA MET A 110 -8.05 -7.97 6.14
C MET A 110 -8.88 -9.04 5.43
N THR A 111 -10.12 -8.71 5.13
CA THR A 111 -11.02 -9.56 4.35
C THR A 111 -11.49 -8.80 3.12
N ILE A 112 -11.20 -9.36 1.95
CA ILE A 112 -11.62 -8.87 0.65
C ILE A 112 -12.65 -9.84 0.09
N LYS A 113 -13.84 -9.32 -0.24
CA LYS A 113 -14.94 -10.07 -0.83
C LYS A 113 -15.21 -9.52 -2.22
N ASN A 114 -15.19 -10.38 -3.25
CA ASN A 114 -15.40 -9.97 -4.64
C ASN A 114 -14.51 -8.79 -5.09
N GLY A 115 -13.25 -8.74 -4.64
CA GLY A 115 -12.33 -7.65 -4.96
C GLY A 115 -12.57 -6.33 -4.22
N ILE A 116 -13.50 -6.30 -3.25
CA ILE A 116 -13.81 -5.13 -2.44
C ILE A 116 -13.39 -5.36 -0.99
N CYS A 117 -12.72 -4.38 -0.37
CA CYS A 117 -12.44 -4.47 1.06
C CYS A 117 -13.75 -4.48 1.87
N HIS A 118 -13.92 -5.51 2.68
CA HIS A 118 -15.06 -5.64 3.59
C HIS A 118 -14.70 -5.28 5.03
N GLN A 119 -13.51 -5.71 5.48
CA GLN A 119 -13.02 -5.46 6.82
C GLN A 119 -11.50 -5.37 6.81
N ILE A 120 -10.96 -4.45 7.60
CA ILE A 120 -9.52 -4.32 7.85
C ILE A 120 -9.30 -4.01 9.34
N GLU A 121 -8.36 -4.72 9.92
CA GLU A 121 -7.75 -4.44 11.21
C GLU A 121 -6.27 -4.20 10.92
N GLY A 122 -5.88 -2.93 10.96
CA GLY A 122 -4.54 -2.51 10.62
C GLY A 122 -4.30 -1.06 11.00
N LYS A 123 -3.01 -0.73 11.10
CA LYS A 123 -2.51 0.58 11.48
C LYS A 123 -1.56 1.10 10.42
N LEU A 124 -1.72 2.36 10.05
CA LEU A 124 -0.79 3.09 9.19
C LEU A 124 -0.03 4.12 10.03
N SER A 125 1.27 4.24 9.79
CA SER A 125 2.13 5.26 10.37
C SER A 125 2.87 6.03 9.28
N LEU A 126 2.97 7.34 9.48
CA LEU A 126 3.70 8.27 8.63
C LEU A 126 4.85 8.88 9.41
N SER A 127 6.04 8.84 8.83
CA SER A 127 7.18 9.62 9.30
C SER A 127 7.76 10.47 8.18
N ASN A 128 8.28 11.62 8.56
CA ASN A 128 8.92 12.57 7.66
C ASN A 128 9.93 13.38 8.48
N ASP A 129 11.06 13.74 7.87
CA ASP A 129 12.11 14.48 8.55
C ASP A 129 11.66 15.87 9.06
N SER A 130 10.62 16.44 8.45
CA SER A 130 10.02 17.71 8.85
C SER A 130 9.05 17.56 10.03
N TYR A 131 8.62 16.34 10.37
CA TYR A 131 7.70 16.11 11.48
C TYR A 131 8.45 16.04 12.81
N LYS A 132 7.82 16.54 13.88
CA LYS A 132 8.31 16.44 15.26
C LYS A 132 8.28 15.01 15.77
N GLU A 133 7.34 14.21 15.28
CA GLU A 133 7.11 12.82 15.66
C GLU A 133 6.38 12.06 14.54
N THR A 134 6.34 10.73 14.64
CA THR A 134 5.54 9.87 13.78
C THR A 134 4.06 10.03 14.11
N VAL A 135 3.22 10.17 13.09
CA VAL A 135 1.76 10.17 13.24
C VAL A 135 1.20 8.83 12.77
N SER A 136 0.12 8.38 13.39
CA SER A 136 -0.45 7.07 13.05
C SER A 136 -1.94 6.97 13.29
N GLY A 137 -2.58 6.01 12.64
CA GLY A 137 -4.02 5.80 12.73
C GLY A 137 -4.45 4.42 12.27
N ASN A 138 -5.66 4.02 12.67
CA ASN A 138 -6.26 2.78 12.21
C ASN A 138 -6.78 2.96 10.79
N VAL A 139 -6.57 1.95 9.95
CA VAL A 139 -7.08 1.91 8.58
C VAL A 139 -8.55 1.53 8.60
N ARG A 140 -9.35 2.20 7.79
CA ARG A 140 -10.78 1.92 7.61
C ARG A 140 -11.09 1.72 6.14
N CYS A 141 -11.88 0.70 5.83
CA CYS A 141 -12.41 0.50 4.49
C CYS A 141 -13.66 1.35 4.29
N LEU A 142 -13.67 2.10 3.20
CA LEU A 142 -14.82 2.84 2.69
C LEU A 142 -15.35 2.16 1.41
N GLU A 143 -16.41 2.70 0.83
CA GLU A 143 -16.97 2.19 -0.42
C GLU A 143 -15.98 2.34 -1.60
N GLY A 144 -16.07 1.44 -2.58
CA GLY A 144 -15.32 1.56 -3.83
C GLY A 144 -13.80 1.42 -3.70
N ASN A 145 -13.31 0.58 -2.77
CA ASN A 145 -11.87 0.38 -2.51
C ASN A 145 -11.12 1.66 -2.09
N VAL A 146 -11.83 2.57 -1.43
CA VAL A 146 -11.25 3.73 -0.76
C VAL A 146 -10.87 3.33 0.67
N TYR A 147 -9.71 3.81 1.13
CA TYR A 147 -9.26 3.60 2.51
C TYR A 147 -9.02 4.94 3.19
N GLU A 148 -9.43 5.04 4.44
CA GLU A 148 -9.27 6.23 5.27
C GLU A 148 -8.41 5.93 6.50
N VAL A 149 -7.53 6.87 6.84
CA VAL A 149 -6.75 6.86 8.07
C VAL A 149 -6.82 8.24 8.72
N LYS A 150 -7.44 8.31 9.89
CA LYS A 150 -7.32 9.49 10.76
C LYS A 150 -5.99 9.45 11.49
N LEU A 151 -5.13 10.44 11.26
CA LEU A 151 -3.77 10.47 11.77
C LEU A 151 -3.73 11.17 13.13
N LEU A 152 -3.10 10.52 14.10
CA LEU A 152 -2.96 11.00 15.47
C LEU A 152 -1.48 11.08 15.88
N ASP A 153 -1.14 12.06 16.72
CA ASP A 153 0.17 12.10 17.39
C ASP A 153 0.26 11.10 18.56
N SER A 154 1.40 11.04 19.24
CA SER A 154 1.61 10.18 20.42
C SER A 154 0.68 10.50 21.61
N LYS A 155 0.02 11.67 21.59
CA LYS A 155 -0.92 12.13 22.63
C LYS A 155 -2.38 11.96 22.20
N ASN A 156 -2.64 11.33 21.05
CA ASN A 156 -3.95 11.15 20.43
C ASN A 156 -4.63 12.45 19.97
N ASN A 157 -3.86 13.51 19.72
CA ASN A 157 -4.39 14.71 19.07
C ASN A 157 -4.57 14.45 17.57
N ASP A 158 -5.62 15.03 16.99
CA ASP A 158 -5.89 14.96 15.55
C ASP A 158 -4.84 15.74 14.76
N MET A 159 -4.03 15.03 13.98
CA MET A 159 -2.95 15.61 13.19
C MET A 159 -3.26 15.63 11.70
N GLY A 160 -4.35 15.00 11.23
CA GLY A 160 -4.55 14.87 9.80
C GLY A 160 -5.48 13.74 9.37
N LEU A 161 -5.63 13.65 8.06
CA LEU A 161 -6.43 12.65 7.38
C LEU A 161 -5.68 12.18 6.13
N MET A 162 -5.59 10.88 5.94
CA MET A 162 -5.08 10.28 4.72
C MET A 162 -6.19 9.46 4.08
N ILE A 163 -6.43 9.68 2.79
CA ILE A 163 -7.40 8.94 1.99
C ILE A 163 -6.66 8.34 0.79
N TYR A 164 -6.64 7.02 0.73
CA TYR A 164 -6.25 6.31 -0.49
C TYR A 164 -7.47 6.17 -1.40
N ARG A 165 -7.28 6.47 -2.67
CA ARG A 165 -8.20 6.10 -3.76
C ARG A 165 -7.39 5.42 -4.87
N PRO A 166 -8.02 4.59 -5.72
CA PRO A 166 -7.32 4.06 -6.88
C PRO A 166 -6.62 5.18 -7.68
N GLY A 167 -5.29 5.09 -7.78
CA GLY A 167 -4.43 6.03 -8.52
C GLY A 167 -3.86 7.22 -7.74
N PHE A 168 -4.33 7.53 -6.52
CA PHE A 168 -3.80 8.65 -5.74
C PHE A 168 -4.04 8.54 -4.24
N ILE A 169 -3.19 9.22 -3.48
CA ILE A 169 -3.35 9.44 -2.04
C ILE A 169 -3.59 10.93 -1.81
N ASP A 170 -4.69 11.26 -1.14
CA ASP A 170 -4.90 12.58 -0.56
C ASP A 170 -4.44 12.57 0.89
N LEU A 171 -3.53 13.47 1.24
CA LEU A 171 -2.98 13.64 2.59
C LEU A 171 -3.22 15.07 3.05
N GLU A 172 -3.91 15.23 4.16
CA GLU A 172 -4.04 16.49 4.88
C GLU A 172 -3.36 16.37 6.24
N ILE A 173 -2.52 17.35 6.59
CA ILE A 173 -1.80 17.35 7.87
C ILE A 173 -1.81 18.73 8.55
N GLU A 174 -1.96 18.72 9.86
CA GLU A 174 -1.84 19.89 10.74
C GLU A 174 -0.40 20.38 10.77
N THR A 175 -0.18 21.67 10.56
CA THR A 175 1.18 22.25 10.57
C THR A 175 1.82 22.25 11.96
N ALA A 176 1.02 22.04 13.01
CA ALA A 176 1.49 21.83 14.37
C ALA A 176 2.45 20.64 14.49
N ILE A 177 2.32 19.61 13.63
CA ILE A 177 3.23 18.46 13.62
C ILE A 177 4.61 18.81 13.09
N LEU A 178 4.75 19.90 12.34
CA LEU A 178 6.01 20.28 11.72
C LEU A 178 6.97 20.87 12.75
N LYS A 179 8.26 20.63 12.56
CA LYS A 179 9.34 21.30 13.30
C LYS A 179 9.22 22.82 13.10
N SER A 180 9.53 23.58 14.14
CA SER A 180 9.26 25.02 14.24
C SER A 180 9.82 25.86 13.09
N ASP A 181 10.91 25.42 12.46
CA ASP A 181 11.56 26.13 11.37
C ASP A 181 10.77 26.06 10.05
N VAL A 182 9.81 25.12 9.95
CA VAL A 182 8.97 24.90 8.75
C VAL A 182 7.58 25.51 8.92
N SER A 183 7.05 25.59 10.14
CA SER A 183 5.65 25.98 10.39
C SER A 183 5.36 27.48 10.28
N ILE A 184 6.38 28.36 10.37
CA ILE A 184 6.22 29.83 10.45
C ILE A 184 5.58 30.43 9.17
N PHE A 185 5.58 29.69 8.06
CA PHE A 185 5.12 30.18 6.75
C PHE A 185 3.82 29.53 6.26
N LEU A 186 3.17 28.70 7.07
CA LEU A 186 2.08 27.84 6.63
C LEU A 186 0.80 28.12 7.42
N GLY A 187 -0.37 27.89 6.79
CA GLY A 187 -1.66 27.93 7.48
C GLY A 187 -1.80 26.82 8.52
N ASN A 188 -2.99 26.62 9.10
CA ASN A 188 -3.17 25.59 10.13
C ASN A 188 -3.00 24.16 9.57
N ARG A 189 -3.36 23.93 8.30
CA ARG A 189 -3.28 22.62 7.65
C ARG A 189 -2.68 22.74 6.25
N MET A 190 -2.07 21.65 5.78
CA MET A 190 -1.57 21.50 4.41
C MET A 190 -2.16 20.26 3.77
N GLY A 191 -2.49 20.35 2.48
CA GLY A 191 -2.97 19.25 1.67
C GLY A 191 -1.98 18.87 0.58
N PHE A 192 -1.84 17.58 0.33
CA PHE A 192 -1.01 16.98 -0.70
C PHE A 192 -1.84 15.92 -1.44
N THR A 193 -1.74 15.89 -2.76
CA THR A 193 -2.19 14.76 -3.57
C THR A 193 -0.95 14.10 -4.15
N ILE A 194 -0.75 12.83 -3.82
CA ILE A 194 0.38 12.02 -4.24
C ILE A 194 -0.12 11.06 -5.33
N PRO A 195 0.31 11.21 -6.59
CA PRO A 195 0.00 10.24 -7.63
C PRO A 195 0.73 8.93 -7.35
N LEU A 196 0.05 7.80 -7.60
CA LEU A 196 0.57 6.45 -7.44
C LEU A 196 1.00 5.83 -8.76
#